data_AF-A0A841RGD6-F1
#
_entry.id   AF-A0A841RGD6-F1
#
_cell.length_a   1.000
_cell.length_b   1.000
_cell.length_c   1.000
_cell.angle_alpha   90.00
_cell.angle_beta   90.00
_cell.angle_gamma   90.00
#
_symmetry.space_group_name_H-M   'P 1'
#
loop_
_entity.id
_entity.type
_entity.pdbx_description
1 polymer ?
#
loop_
_entity_poly.entity_id
_entity_poly.type
_entity_poly.pdbx_seq_one_letter_code
_entity_poly.pdbx_strand_id
1 'polypeptide(L)' 'MKEKIGEQYIRLDLLSFEQAEMVLNYQKDHKEMKFGDIAVYLGFLDKDQIGNSIKE' A
#
# COMPACT_ATOMS: atom_id res chain seq x y z
N MET A 1 7.38 -16.05 -7.79
CA MET A 1 6.69 -14.79 -8.14
C MET A 1 6.77 -13.88 -6.93
N LYS A 2 7.22 -12.63 -7.08
CA LYS A 2 7.24 -11.66 -5.97
C LYS A 2 5.80 -11.15 -5.82
N GLU A 3 5.17 -11.45 -4.68
CA GLU A 3 3.82 -10.97 -4.36
C GLU A 3 3.83 -9.43 -4.34
N LYS A 4 2.80 -8.77 -4.91
CA LYS A 4 2.76 -7.31 -4.90
C LYS A 4 2.43 -6.82 -3.50
N ILE A 5 2.97 -5.66 -3.15
CA ILE A 5 2.82 -5.13 -1.80
C ILE A 5 1.35 -4.84 -1.41
N GLY A 6 0.52 -4.39 -2.35
CA GLY A 6 -0.92 -4.23 -2.11
C GLY A 6 -1.62 -5.53 -1.74
N GLU A 7 -1.24 -6.64 -2.36
CA GLU A 7 -1.80 -7.97 -2.06
C GLU A 7 -1.36 -8.47 -0.68
N GLN A 8 -0.14 -8.14 -0.27
CA GLN A 8 0.37 -8.44 1.06
C GLN A 8 -0.36 -7.67 2.14
N TYR A 9 -0.60 -6.38 1.94
CA TYR A 9 -1.36 -5.57 2.89
C TYR A 9 -2.80 -6.05 3.03
N ILE A 10 -3.45 -6.49 1.94
CA ILE A 10 -4.79 -7.10 2.02
C ILE A 10 -4.74 -8.41 2.83
N ARG A 11 -3.78 -9.30 2.54
CA ARG A 11 -3.66 -10.58 3.26
C ARG A 11 -3.41 -10.41 4.76
N LEU A 12 -2.73 -9.32 5.14
CA LEU A 12 -2.43 -8.99 6.54
C LEU A 12 -3.58 -8.21 7.21
N ASP A 13 -4.72 -8.03 6.54
CA ASP A 13 -5.86 -7.21 7.03
C ASP A 13 -5.48 -5.75 7.32
N LEU A 14 -4.38 -5.27 6.71
CA LEU A 14 -3.90 -3.90 6.85
C LEU A 14 -4.61 -2.95 5.89
N LEU A 15 -5.08 -3.45 4.75
CA LEU A 15 -5.89 -2.72 3.78
C LEU A 15 -7.07 -3.57 3.33
N SER A 16 -8.22 -2.96 3.11
CA SER A 16 -9.28 -3.59 2.32
C SER A 16 -8.92 -3.60 0.83
N PHE A 17 -9.59 -4.46 0.06
CA PHE A 17 -9.44 -4.48 -1.40
C PHE A 17 -9.74 -3.10 -2.03
N GLU A 18 -10.79 -2.42 -1.56
CA GLU A 18 -11.16 -1.08 -2.02
C GLU A 18 -10.08 -0.04 -1.72
N GLN A 19 -9.49 -0.08 -0.52
CA GLN A 19 -8.39 0.81 -0.16
C GLN A 19 -7.16 0.57 -1.02
N ALA A 20 -6.82 -0.70 -1.28
CA ALA A 20 -5.71 -1.03 -2.16
C ALA A 20 -5.95 -0.56 -3.60
N GLU A 21 -7.17 -0.69 -4.12
CA GLU A 21 -7.53 -0.14 -5.44
C GLU A 21 -7.41 1.39 -5.48
N MET A 22 -7.83 2.10 -4.42
CA MET A 22 -7.66 3.55 -4.33
C MET A 22 -6.19 3.96 -4.38
N VAL A 23 -5.33 3.25 -3.63
CA VAL A 23 -3.88 3.48 -3.66
C VAL A 23 -3.30 3.20 -5.04
N LEU A 24 -3.68 2.09 -5.69
CA LEU A 24 -3.23 1.76 -7.05
C LEU A 24 -3.65 2.82 -8.07
N ASN A 25 -4.86 3.33 -7.97
CA ASN A 25 -5.36 4.37 -8.88
C ASN A 25 -4.59 5.67 -8.68
N TYR A 26 -4.36 6.09 -7.44
CA TYR A 26 -3.54 7.26 -7.15
C TYR A 26 -2.11 7.10 -7.68
N GLN A 27 -1.50 5.91 -7.54
CA GLN A 27 -0.14 5.64 -8.02
C GLN A 27 -0.01 5.69 -9.55
N LYS A 28 -1.09 5.44 -10.32
CA LYS A 28 -1.06 5.55 -11.79
C LYS A 28 -0.78 6.98 -12.24
N ASP A 29 -1.33 7.96 -11.50
CA ASP A 29 -1.16 9.39 -11.75
C ASP A 29 0.10 9.96 -11.07
N HIS A 30 0.58 9.30 -10.00
CA HIS A 30 1.76 9.67 -9.21
C HIS A 30 2.81 8.55 -9.19
N LYS A 31 3.42 8.27 -10.35
CA LYS A 31 4.34 7.13 -10.54
C LYS A 31 5.63 7.22 -9.70
N GLU A 32 5.97 8.41 -9.23
CA GLU A 32 7.11 8.68 -8.36
C GLU A 32 6.88 8.25 -6.91
N MET A 33 5.63 8.04 -6.49
CA MET A 33 5.28 7.67 -5.13
C MET A 33 5.17 6.15 -4.96
N LYS A 34 5.68 5.62 -3.85
CA LYS A 34 5.56 4.20 -3.50
C LYS A 34 4.17 3.88 -2.97
N PHE A 35 3.76 2.62 -3.11
CA PHE A 35 2.43 2.18 -2.69
C PHE A 35 2.22 2.40 -1.19
N GLY A 36 3.19 1.99 -0.37
CA GLY A 36 3.13 2.19 1.08
C GLY A 36 3.01 3.66 1.46
N ASP A 37 3.83 4.52 0.85
CA ASP A 37 3.82 5.96 1.11
C ASP A 37 2.46 6.60 0.75
N ILE A 38 1.84 6.18 -0.35
CA ILE A 38 0.50 6.62 -0.74
C ILE A 38 -0.53 6.12 0.26
N ALA A 39 -0.47 4.86 0.70
CA ALA A 39 -1.41 4.32 1.68
C ALA A 39 -1.35 5.06 3.02
N VAL A 40 -0.16 5.49 3.46
CA VAL A 40 -0.01 6.38 4.63
C VAL A 40 -0.54 7.79 4.33
N TYR A 41 -0.22 8.34 3.17
CA TYR A 41 -0.69 9.67 2.77
C TYR A 41 -2.22 9.75 2.73
N LEU A 42 -2.88 8.69 2.26
CA LEU A 42 -4.35 8.57 2.24
C LEU A 42 -4.94 8.22 3.62
N GLY A 43 -4.11 8.01 4.65
CA GLY A 43 -4.54 7.68 6.00
C GLY A 43 -5.06 6.25 6.19
N PHE A 44 -4.76 5.35 5.26
CA PHE A 44 -5.16 3.94 5.35
C PHE A 44 -4.18 3.10 6.17
N LEU A 45 -2.91 3.51 6.20
CA LEU A 45 -1.87 2.90 7.02
C LEU A 45 -1.20 3.95 7.89
N ASP A 46 -0.62 3.50 9.00
CA ASP A 46 0.32 4.28 9.79
C ASP A 46 1.77 4.01 9.33
N LYS A 47 2.68 4.97 9.55
CA LYS A 47 4.08 4.82 9.12
C LYS A 47 4.76 3.62 9.76
N ASP A 48 4.40 3.31 11.01
CA ASP A 48 4.90 2.15 11.74
C ASP A 48 4.47 0.81 11.11
N GLN A 49 3.38 0.78 10.32
CA GLN A 49 2.88 -0.42 9.66
C GLN A 49 3.64 -0.75 8.36
N ILE A 50 4.33 0.23 7.75
CA ILE A 50 5.15 0.01 6.54
C ILE A 50 6.48 -0.67 6.89
N GLY A 51 7.11 -0.27 7.99
CA GLY A 51 8.53 -0.53 8.24
C GLY A 51 8.90 -1.97 8.59
N ASN A 52 7.94 -2.79 9.05
CA ASN A 52 8.24 -4.12 9.59
C ASN A 52 7.84 -5.29 8.69
N SER A 53 6.92 -5.10 7.75
CA SER A 53 6.29 -6.23 7.08
C SER A 53 6.83 -6.48 5.68
N ILE A 54 7.34 -5.47 4.95
CA ILE A 54 7.59 -5.61 3.51
C ILE A 54 8.70 -4.66 3.04
N LYS A 55 9.80 -5.21 2.51
CA LYS A 55 10.84 -4.42 1.82
C LYS A 55 10.44 -4.24 0.35
N GLU A 56 10.00 -3.04 -0.02
CA GLU A 56 9.73 -2.60 -1.40
C GLU A 56 11.01 -2.43 -2.23
#